data_AF-A0A2N3PXB8-F1
#
_entry.id   AF-A0A2N3PXB8-F1
#
_cell.length_a   1.000
_cell.length_b   1.000
_cell.length_c   1.000
_cell.angle_alpha   90.00
_cell.angle_beta   90.00
_cell.angle_gamma   90.00
#
_symmetry.space_group_name_H-M   'P 1'
#
loop_
_entity.id
_entity.type
_entity.pdbx_description
1 polymer ?
#
loop_
_entity_poly.entity_id
_entity_poly.type
_entity_poly.pdbx_seq_one_letter_code
_entity_poly.pdbx_strand_id
1 'polypeptide(L)'
;MSPEIDKARLLRALAFEIRRKIPAGDALSTCIEREGRGGRHRLYRQASAVLESEGFVPALLAAGVVGEEAAVILDIVMATHDHRTLADAIGGLADFQDRQT
;
A
#
# COMPACT_ATOMS: atom_id res chain seq x y z
N MET A 1 19.95 1.00 1.09
CA MET A 1 18.77 0.43 0.41
C MET A 1 18.02 1.61 -0.17
N SER A 2 17.76 1.62 -1.48
CA SER A 2 17.09 2.76 -2.12
C SER A 2 15.63 2.86 -1.66
N PRO A 3 15.08 4.06 -1.46
CA PRO A 3 13.70 4.24 -1.00
C PRO A 3 12.65 3.54 -1.88
N GLU A 4 12.93 3.40 -3.17
CA GLU A 4 12.05 2.76 -4.16
C GLU A 4 11.94 1.24 -3.96
N ILE A 5 13.06 0.57 -3.69
CA ILE A 5 13.09 -0.88 -3.37
C ILE A 5 12.25 -1.19 -2.12
N ASP A 6 12.23 -0.26 -1.16
CA ASP A 6 11.40 -0.39 0.03
C ASP A 6 9.90 -0.23 -0.26
N LYS A 7 9.52 0.66 -1.17
CA LYS A 7 8.12 0.85 -1.60
C LYS A 7 7.61 -0.37 -2.36
N ALA A 8 8.39 -0.89 -3.30
CA ALA A 8 8.01 -2.05 -4.10
C ALA A 8 7.85 -3.30 -3.22
N ARG A 9 8.73 -3.48 -2.21
CA ARG A 9 8.59 -4.58 -1.23
C ARG A 9 7.28 -4.46 -0.43
N LEU A 10 6.94 -3.26 0.04
CA LEU A 10 5.69 -3.04 0.79
C LEU A 10 4.46 -3.31 -0.09
N LEU A 11 4.42 -2.80 -1.32
CA LEU A 11 3.32 -3.03 -2.25
C LEU A 11 3.14 -4.53 -2.57
N ARG A 12 4.23 -5.28 -2.74
CA ARG A 12 4.15 -6.74 -2.94
C ARG A 12 3.57 -7.47 -1.74
N ALA A 13 4.02 -7.11 -0.54
CA ALA A 13 3.46 -7.68 0.69
C ALA A 13 1.97 -7.36 0.81
N LEU A 14 1.57 -6.14 0.48
CA LEU A 14 0.18 -5.71 0.51
C LEU A 14 -0.69 -6.46 -0.51
N ALA A 15 -0.24 -6.56 -1.77
CA ALA A 15 -0.92 -7.32 -2.81
C ALA A 15 -1.13 -8.78 -2.39
N PHE A 16 -0.12 -9.39 -1.76
CA PHE A 16 -0.21 -10.76 -1.26
C PHE A 16 -1.30 -10.93 -0.20
N GLU A 17 -1.38 -10.05 0.80
CA GLU A 17 -2.41 -10.16 1.85
C GLU A 17 -3.83 -9.88 1.28
N ILE A 18 -3.99 -8.89 0.39
CA ILE A 18 -5.28 -8.61 -0.27
C ILE A 18 -5.72 -9.81 -1.12
N ARG A 19 -4.80 -10.46 -1.84
CA ARG A 19 -5.09 -11.67 -2.62
C ARG A 19 -5.60 -12.81 -1.74
N ARG A 20 -5.21 -12.84 -0.48
CA ARG A 20 -5.70 -13.78 0.55
C ARG A 20 -7.03 -13.37 1.19
N LYS A 21 -7.72 -12.39 0.59
CA LYS A 21 -9.01 -11.85 1.05
C LYS A 21 -8.93 -11.13 2.39
N ILE A 22 -7.74 -10.68 2.79
CA ILE A 22 -7.63 -9.75 3.92
C ILE A 22 -8.19 -8.39 3.45
N PRO A 23 -9.09 -7.75 4.21
CA PRO A 23 -9.57 -6.42 3.89
C PRO A 23 -8.40 -5.45 3.68
N ALA A 24 -8.50 -4.56 2.69
CA ALA A 24 -7.38 -3.72 2.27
C ALA A 24 -6.80 -2.87 3.41
N GLY A 25 -7.65 -2.35 4.29
CA GLY A 25 -7.23 -1.62 5.48
C GLY A 25 -6.46 -2.49 6.47
N ASP A 26 -6.97 -3.67 6.82
CA ASP A 26 -6.31 -4.61 7.74
C ASP A 26 -4.97 -5.10 7.16
N ALA A 27 -4.92 -5.35 5.85
CA ALA A 27 -3.72 -5.74 5.14
C ALA A 27 -2.66 -4.64 5.21
N LEU A 28 -3.03 -3.39 4.95
CA LEU A 28 -2.14 -2.24 5.04
C LEU A 28 -1.65 -2.00 6.46
N SER A 29 -2.54 -2.07 7.46
CA SER A 29 -2.18 -1.95 8.86
C SER A 29 -1.13 -3.00 9.25
N THR A 30 -1.35 -4.26 8.87
CA THR A 30 -0.39 -5.35 9.11
C THR A 30 0.96 -5.09 8.43
N CYS A 31 0.96 -4.60 7.19
CA CYS A 31 2.20 -4.24 6.50
C CYS A 31 2.95 -3.10 7.20
N ILE A 32 2.24 -2.04 7.59
CA ILE A 32 2.83 -0.90 8.32
C ILE A 32 3.40 -1.34 9.67
N GLU A 33 2.71 -2.19 10.43
CA GLU A 33 3.21 -2.72 11.70
C GLU A 33 4.49 -3.54 11.53
N ARG A 34 4.55 -4.41 10.51
CA ARG A 34 5.76 -5.20 10.18
C ARG A 34 6.94 -4.28 9.88
N GLU A 35 6.69 -3.21 9.13
CA GLU A 35 7.68 -2.18 8.80
C GLU A 35 8.11 -1.36 10.03
N GLY A 36 7.17 -1.07 10.93
CA GLY A 36 7.41 -0.41 12.22
C GLY A 36 8.35 -1.21 13.13
N ARG A 37 8.16 -2.53 13.22
CA ARG A 37 9.06 -3.45 13.95
C ARG A 37 10.47 -3.48 13.37
N GLY A 38 10.63 -3.20 12.08
CA GLY A 38 11.92 -3.02 11.41
C GLY A 38 12.61 -1.68 11.67
N GLY A 39 12.10 -0.86 12.60
CA GLY A 39 12.68 0.44 12.97
C GLY A 39 12.15 1.63 12.15
N ARG A 40 11.23 1.40 11.21
CA ARG A 40 10.64 2.46 10.36
C ARG A 40 9.34 3.06 10.91
N HIS A 41 9.11 2.89 12.20
CA HIS A 41 7.86 3.32 12.87
C HIS A 41 7.54 4.80 12.66
N ARG A 42 8.56 5.66 12.58
CA ARG A 42 8.38 7.10 12.36
C ARG A 42 7.92 7.44 10.94
N LEU A 43 8.33 6.66 9.94
CA LEU A 43 7.98 6.88 8.54
C LEU A 43 6.51 6.58 8.26
N TYR A 44 5.98 5.54 8.90
CA TYR A 44 4.60 5.09 8.65
C TYR A 44 3.58 5.52 9.70
N ARG A 45 4.00 6.23 10.75
CA ARG A 45 3.07 6.71 11.81
C ARG A 45 1.93 7.56 11.25
N GLN A 46 2.24 8.47 10.33
CA GLN A 46 1.21 9.30 9.70
C GLN A 46 0.25 8.45 8.87
N ALA A 47 0.76 7.49 8.12
CA ALA A 47 -0.06 6.58 7.32
C ALA A 47 -0.98 5.72 8.19
N SER A 48 -0.54 5.24 9.36
CA SER A 48 -1.41 4.54 10.32
C SER A 48 -2.56 5.43 10.80
N ALA A 49 -2.27 6.68 11.17
CA ALA A 49 -3.31 7.60 11.61
C ALA A 49 -4.32 7.91 10.50
N VAL A 50 -3.84 8.15 9.28
CA VAL A 50 -4.68 8.40 8.10
C VAL A 50 -5.51 7.16 7.74
N LEU A 51 -4.96 5.95 7.93
CA LEU A 51 -5.69 4.71 7.68
C LEU A 51 -6.92 4.58 8.60
N GLU A 52 -6.78 4.97 9.86
CA GLU A 52 -7.87 4.93 10.84
C GLU A 52 -8.95 5.99 10.56
N SER A 53 -8.57 7.18 10.10
CA SER A 53 -9.49 8.30 9.92
C SER A 53 -10.08 8.43 8.52
N GLU A 54 -9.30 8.16 7.48
CA GLU A 54 -9.61 8.45 6.07
C GLU A 54 -9.63 7.19 5.19
N GLY A 55 -9.01 6.10 5.64
CA GLY A 55 -9.07 4.80 4.99
C GLY A 55 -7.88 4.47 4.10
N PHE A 56 -8.06 3.44 3.27
CA PHE A 56 -6.96 2.72 2.60
C PHE A 56 -6.15 3.57 1.60
N VAL A 57 -6.80 4.21 0.64
CA VAL A 57 -6.12 4.96 -0.42
C VAL A 57 -5.43 6.22 0.11
N PRO A 58 -6.09 7.05 0.96
CA PRO A 58 -5.40 8.18 1.61
C PRO A 58 -4.17 7.75 2.42
N ALA A 59 -4.22 6.59 3.09
CA ALA A 59 -3.08 6.07 3.83
C ALA A 59 -1.89 5.68 2.95
N LEU A 60 -2.14 5.12 1.75
CA LEU A 60 -1.07 4.81 0.78
C LEU A 60 -0.38 6.08 0.28
N LEU A 61 -1.16 7.14 0.04
CA LEU A 61 -0.66 8.45 -0.36
C LEU A 61 0.17 9.08 0.78
N ALA A 62 -0.34 9.04 2.02
CA ALA A 62 0.35 9.54 3.20
C ALA A 62 1.65 8.76 3.52
N ALA A 63 1.70 7.46 3.22
CA ALA A 63 2.91 6.66 3.30
C ALA A 63 3.92 6.94 2.16
N GLY A 64 3.55 7.77 1.18
CA GLY A 64 4.39 8.11 0.02
C GLY A 64 4.67 6.92 -0.89
N VAL A 65 3.85 5.86 -0.82
CA VAL A 65 4.04 4.62 -1.60
C VAL A 65 3.43 4.76 -2.99
N VAL A 66 2.43 5.63 -3.14
CA VAL A 66 1.78 5.95 -4.41
C VAL A 66 1.71 7.46 -4.60
N GLY A 67 1.65 7.92 -5.85
CA GLY A 67 1.37 9.31 -6.20
C GLY A 67 -0.13 9.59 -6.31
N GLU A 68 -0.50 10.85 -6.56
CA GLU A 68 -1.90 11.31 -6.65
C GLU A 68 -2.66 10.61 -7.79
N GLU A 69 -2.03 10.46 -8.96
CA GLU A 69 -2.66 9.83 -10.12
C GLU A 69 -2.97 8.35 -9.84
N ALA A 70 -2.06 7.65 -9.16
CA ALA A 70 -2.25 6.27 -8.75
C ALA A 70 -3.34 6.14 -7.68
N ALA A 71 -3.42 7.10 -6.74
CA ALA A 71 -4.47 7.14 -5.72
C ALA A 71 -5.87 7.24 -6.35
N VAL A 72 -6.08 8.14 -7.32
CA VAL A 72 -7.36 8.30 -8.03
C VAL A 72 -7.79 7.00 -8.72
N ILE A 73 -6.85 6.30 -9.37
CA ILE A 73 -7.15 5.02 -10.02
C ILE A 73 -7.48 3.95 -8.98
N LEU A 74 -6.74 3.90 -7.87
CA LEU A 74 -6.98 2.92 -6.79
C LEU A 74 -8.34 3.12 -6.12
N ASP A 75 -8.83 4.35 -5.98
CA ASP A 75 -10.19 4.60 -5.47
C ASP A 75 -11.26 3.98 -6.38
N ILE A 76 -11.10 4.11 -7.70
CA ILE A 76 -12.00 3.47 -8.68
C ILE A 76 -11.91 1.96 -8.58
N VAL A 77 -10.69 1.40 -8.47
CA VAL A 77 -10.50 -0.06 -8.31
C VAL A 77 -11.12 -0.56 -7.01
N MET A 78 -10.96 0.17 -5.89
CA MET A 78 -11.59 -0.14 -4.60
C MET A 78 -13.12 -0.19 -4.71
N ALA A 79 -13.72 0.74 -5.45
CA ALA A 79 -15.17 0.81 -5.65
C ALA A 79 -15.75 -0.40 -6.41
N THR A 80 -14.92 -1.18 -7.11
CA THR A 80 -15.35 -2.44 -7.75
C THR A 80 -15.63 -3.56 -6.75
N HIS A 81 -15.13 -3.44 -5.51
CA HIS A 81 -15.15 -4.47 -4.48
C HIS A 81 -14.52 -5.82 -4.90
N ASP A 82 -13.68 -5.83 -5.94
CA ASP A 82 -12.93 -7.01 -6.37
C ASP A 82 -11.50 -7.02 -5.79
N HIS A 83 -11.30 -7.84 -4.76
CA HIS A 83 -9.99 -8.06 -4.14
C HIS A 83 -8.92 -8.59 -5.11
N ARG A 84 -9.31 -9.32 -6.17
CA ARG A 84 -8.35 -9.81 -7.17
C ARG A 84 -7.83 -8.65 -8.00
N THR A 85 -8.72 -7.83 -8.52
CA THR A 85 -8.37 -6.63 -9.30
C THR A 85 -7.55 -5.66 -8.47
N LEU A 86 -7.91 -5.44 -7.20
CA LEU A 86 -7.13 -4.61 -6.29
C LEU A 86 -5.71 -5.17 -6.06
N ALA A 87 -5.60 -6.47 -5.75
CA ALA A 87 -4.29 -7.09 -5.58
C ALA A 87 -3.43 -7.01 -6.85
N ASP A 88 -4.03 -7.22 -8.02
CA ASP A 88 -3.34 -7.17 -9.30
C ASP A 88 -2.89 -5.73 -9.63
N ALA A 89 -3.72 -4.71 -9.31
CA ALA A 89 -3.35 -3.29 -9.46
C ALA A 89 -2.18 -2.89 -8.54
N ILE A 90 -2.22 -3.29 -7.26
CA ILE A 90 -1.13 -3.03 -6.31
C ILE A 90 0.15 -3.78 -6.72
N GLY A 91 0.04 -5.02 -7.22
CA GLY A 91 1.16 -5.76 -7.77
C GLY A 91 1.79 -5.07 -8.99
N GLY A 92 0.96 -4.57 -9.91
CA GLY A 92 1.42 -3.79 -11.06
C GLY A 92 2.15 -2.51 -10.67
N LEU A 93 1.71 -1.81 -9.62
CA LEU A 93 2.41 -0.65 -9.08
C LEU A 93 3.79 -1.02 -8.51
N ALA A 94 3.91 -2.16 -7.84
CA ALA A 94 5.20 -2.65 -7.34
C ALA A 94 6.17 -2.96 -8.47
N ASP A 95 5.68 -3.63 -9.53
CA ASP A 95 6.48 -3.97 -10.70
C ASP A 95 6.88 -2.74 -11.52
N PHE A 96 6.08 -1.67 -11.48
CA PHE A 96 6.45 -0.38 -12.07
C PHE A 96 7.56 0.30 -11.27
N GLN A 97 7.48 0.29 -9.94
CA GLN A 97 8.51 0.89 -9.07
C GLN A 97 9.87 0.23 -9.25
N ASP A 98 9.93 -1.09 -9.35
CA ASP A 98 11.20 -1.80 -9.57
C ASP A 98 11.86 -1.44 -10.91
N ARG A 99 11.09 -1.08 -11.95
CA ARG A 99 11.64 -0.69 -13.27
C ARG A 99 12.20 0.72 -13.29
N GLN A 100 11.90 1.53 -12.28
CA GLN A 100 12.37 2.91 -12.17
C GLN A 100 13.73 3.01 -11.47
N THR A 101 14.19 1.93 -10.83
CA THR A 101 15.48 1.79 -10.11
C THR A 101 16.57 1.21 -11.00
#